data_AF-A0A8H7ZUB8-F1
#
_entry.id   AF-A0A8H7ZUB8-F1
#
_cell.length_a   1.000
_cell.length_b   1.000
_cell.length_c   1.000
_cell.angle_alpha   90.00
_cell.angle_beta   90.00
_cell.angle_gamma   90.00
#
_symmetry.space_group_name_H-M   'P 1'
#
loop_
_entity.id
_entity.type
_entity.pdbx_description
1 polymer ?
#
loop_
_entity_poly.entity_id
_entity_poly.type
_entity_poly.pdbx_seq_one_letter_code
_entity_poly.pdbx_strand_id
1 'polypeptide(L)'
;VELPKPDEDELADRCRRARAVFARADRRAKQREAKEDRVVILEAWRDFENAYGSTETKAAIASKMPKVVKRRRKVQAEGGAATKDTAGVVWEEYFDYLFPDEQGAKPGLKLLAMAHAWAKKKVRVHLLCLCENG
;
A
#
# COMPACT_ATOMS: atom_id res chain seq x y z
N VAL A 1 3.27 -18.94 -41.31
CA VAL A 1 3.95 -17.63 -41.37
C VAL A 1 4.62 -17.45 -40.03
N GLU A 2 5.92 -17.69 -39.97
CA GLU A 2 6.69 -17.43 -38.76
C GLU A 2 6.90 -15.91 -38.70
N LEU A 3 6.19 -15.25 -37.80
CA LEU A 3 6.30 -13.80 -37.65
C LEU A 3 7.74 -13.48 -37.24
N PRO A 4 8.39 -12.50 -37.88
CA PRO A 4 9.73 -12.07 -37.47
C PRO A 4 9.66 -11.66 -36.00
N LYS A 5 10.57 -12.22 -35.19
CA LYS A 5 10.69 -11.80 -33.79
C LYS A 5 10.92 -10.29 -33.78
N PRO A 6 10.15 -9.52 -33.00
CA PRO A 6 10.35 -8.08 -32.90
C PRO A 6 11.80 -7.84 -32.46
N ASP A 7 12.41 -6.80 -33.02
CA ASP A 7 13.72 -6.38 -32.55
C ASP A 7 13.64 -5.94 -31.08
N GLU A 8 14.77 -6.06 -30.38
CA GLU A 8 14.84 -5.79 -28.93
C GLU A 8 14.47 -4.33 -28.61
N ASP A 9 14.74 -3.40 -29.52
CA ASP A 9 14.41 -1.98 -29.37
C ASP A 9 12.90 -1.73 -29.45
N GLU A 10 12.21 -2.39 -30.39
CA GLU A 10 10.76 -2.34 -30.54
C GLU A 10 10.07 -2.94 -29.31
N LEU A 11 10.61 -4.04 -28.77
CA LEU A 11 10.12 -4.62 -27.53
C LEU A 11 10.29 -3.66 -26.35
N ALA A 12 11.45 -3.02 -26.22
CA ALA A 12 11.70 -2.01 -25.19
C ALA A 12 10.72 -0.83 -25.27
N ASP A 13 10.43 -0.37 -26.49
CA ASP A 13 9.47 0.70 -26.76
C ASP A 13 8.02 0.31 -26.44
N ARG A 14 7.61 -0.92 -26.82
CA ARG A 14 6.31 -1.48 -26.46
C ARG A 14 6.17 -1.56 -24.94
N CYS A 15 7.21 -2.03 -24.24
CA CYS A 15 7.23 -2.10 -22.78
C CYS A 15 7.14 -0.72 -22.13
N ARG A 16 7.84 0.29 -22.66
CA ARG A 16 7.75 1.69 -22.18
C ARG A 16 6.32 2.22 -22.30
N ARG A 17 5.65 1.99 -23.43
CA ARG A 17 4.26 2.42 -23.64
C ARG A 17 3.29 1.70 -22.69
N ALA A 18 3.44 0.39 -22.50
CA ALA A 18 2.62 -0.37 -21.56
C ALA A 18 2.75 0.16 -20.13
N ARG A 19 3.97 0.42 -19.65
CA ARG A 19 4.22 1.03 -18.34
C ARG A 19 3.53 2.39 -18.18
N ALA A 20 3.53 3.21 -19.22
CA ALA A 20 2.83 4.50 -19.20
C ALA A 20 1.30 4.35 -19.07
N VAL A 21 0.72 3.32 -19.69
CA VAL A 21 -0.72 3.01 -19.55
C VAL A 21 -1.04 2.58 -18.12
N PHE A 22 -0.28 1.64 -17.55
CA PHE A 22 -0.50 1.22 -16.16
C PHE A 22 -0.32 2.37 -15.17
N ALA A 23 0.71 3.20 -15.34
CA ALA A 23 0.93 4.39 -14.50
C ALA A 23 -0.25 5.37 -14.52
N ARG A 24 -0.85 5.57 -15.70
CA ARG A 24 -2.04 6.42 -15.85
C ARG A 24 -3.27 5.79 -15.18
N ALA A 25 -3.45 4.48 -15.34
CA ALA A 25 -4.55 3.74 -14.73
C ALA A 25 -4.47 3.77 -13.19
N ASP A 26 -3.30 3.45 -12.61
CA ASP A 26 -3.05 3.51 -11.15
C ASP A 26 -3.34 4.91 -10.59
N ARG A 27 -2.86 5.97 -11.27
CA ARG A 27 -3.12 7.35 -10.87
C ARG A 27 -4.62 7.66 -10.84
N ARG A 28 -5.37 7.21 -11.86
CA ARG A 28 -6.81 7.48 -11.98
C ARG A 28 -7.61 6.69 -10.96
N ALA A 29 -7.26 5.43 -10.69
CA ALA A 29 -7.88 4.62 -9.65
C ALA A 29 -7.65 5.24 -8.27
N LYS A 30 -6.42 5.72 -7.99
CA LYS A 30 -6.09 6.46 -6.77
C LYS A 30 -6.94 7.73 -6.61
N GLN A 31 -7.06 8.55 -7.66
CA GLN A 31 -7.85 9.80 -7.61
C GLN A 31 -9.35 9.57 -7.36
N ARG A 32 -9.87 8.41 -7.77
CA ARG A 32 -11.27 8.02 -7.58
C ARG A 32 -11.52 7.23 -6.30
N GLU A 33 -10.48 6.99 -5.51
CA GLU A 33 -10.51 6.11 -4.33
C GLU A 33 -11.04 4.69 -4.63
N ALA A 34 -10.92 4.25 -5.89
CA ALA A 34 -11.33 2.93 -6.35
C ALA A 34 -10.25 1.89 -6.00
N LYS A 35 -10.24 1.47 -4.73
CA LYS A 35 -9.18 0.61 -4.17
C LYS A 35 -9.12 -0.78 -4.83
N GLU A 36 -10.26 -1.39 -5.11
CA GLU A 36 -10.35 -2.70 -5.77
C GLU A 36 -9.77 -2.64 -7.19
N ASP A 37 -10.22 -1.68 -8.00
CA ASP A 37 -9.67 -1.42 -9.34
C ASP A 37 -8.16 -1.21 -9.30
N ARG A 38 -7.67 -0.44 -8.31
CA ARG A 38 -6.24 -0.18 -8.13
C ARG A 38 -5.46 -1.45 -7.85
N VAL A 39 -6.01 -2.38 -7.06
CA VAL A 39 -5.39 -3.70 -6.81
C VAL A 39 -5.25 -4.48 -8.10
N VAL A 40 -6.35 -4.61 -8.86
CA VAL A 40 -6.36 -5.34 -10.15
C VAL A 40 -5.35 -4.76 -11.14
N ILE A 41 -5.26 -3.44 -11.23
CA ILE A 41 -4.27 -2.76 -12.09
C ILE A 41 -2.84 -3.10 -11.67
N LEU A 42 -2.54 -3.07 -10.36
CA LEU A 42 -1.18 -3.34 -9.85
C LEU A 42 -0.81 -4.82 -9.97
N GLU A 43 -1.76 -5.74 -9.85
CA GLU A 43 -1.54 -7.17 -10.10
C GLU A 43 -1.21 -7.42 -11.57
N ALA A 44 -2.00 -6.87 -12.49
CA ALA A 44 -1.73 -6.96 -13.92
C ALA A 44 -0.37 -6.33 -14.28
N TRP A 45 -0.01 -5.21 -13.65
CA TRP A 45 1.30 -4.58 -13.87
C TRP A 45 2.44 -5.44 -13.29
N ARG A 46 2.26 -6.05 -12.11
CA ARG A 46 3.24 -6.98 -11.54
C ARG A 46 3.49 -8.15 -12.50
N ASP A 47 2.43 -8.75 -13.03
CA ASP A 47 2.54 -9.89 -13.93
C ASP A 47 3.20 -9.50 -15.25
N PHE A 48 2.91 -8.30 -15.75
CA PHE A 48 3.63 -7.69 -16.88
C PHE A 48 5.13 -7.52 -16.59
N GLU A 49 5.53 -6.95 -15.45
CA GLU A 49 6.94 -6.80 -15.11
C GLU A 49 7.61 -8.15 -14.84
N ASN A 50 6.88 -9.17 -14.36
CA ASN A 50 7.40 -10.53 -14.23
C ASN A 50 7.85 -11.10 -15.57
N ALA A 51 7.09 -10.84 -16.64
CA ALA A 51 7.36 -11.31 -17.99
C ALA A 51 8.41 -10.47 -18.74
N TYR A 52 8.36 -9.13 -18.63
CA TYR A 52 9.16 -8.21 -19.48
C TYR A 52 10.05 -7.23 -18.71
N GLY A 53 10.01 -7.26 -17.39
CA GLY A 53 10.69 -6.30 -16.51
C GLY A 53 12.04 -6.79 -15.97
N SER A 54 12.85 -5.83 -15.53
CA SER A 54 14.07 -6.06 -14.76
C SER A 54 13.78 -6.26 -13.27
N THR A 55 14.76 -6.75 -12.52
CA THR A 55 14.68 -6.88 -11.06
C THR A 55 14.28 -5.57 -10.36
N GLU A 56 14.79 -4.44 -10.84
CA GLU A 56 14.47 -3.11 -10.33
C GLU A 56 13.00 -2.76 -10.55
N THR A 57 12.48 -2.97 -11.77
CA THR A 57 11.07 -2.67 -12.07
C THR A 57 10.11 -3.57 -11.29
N LYS A 58 10.46 -4.84 -11.09
CA LYS A 58 9.69 -5.77 -10.24
C LYS A 58 9.66 -5.30 -8.79
N ALA A 59 10.79 -4.86 -8.24
CA ALA A 59 10.86 -4.31 -6.89
C ALA A 59 10.04 -3.02 -6.74
N ALA A 60 10.07 -2.15 -7.76
CA ALA A 60 9.27 -0.93 -7.77
C ALA A 60 7.77 -1.23 -7.70
N ILE A 61 7.25 -2.21 -8.46
CA ILE A 61 5.84 -2.60 -8.37
C ILE A 61 5.52 -3.31 -7.06
N ALA A 62 6.40 -4.20 -6.58
CA ALA A 62 6.22 -4.87 -5.29
C ALA A 62 6.05 -3.86 -4.14
N SER A 63 6.81 -2.76 -4.16
CA SER A 63 6.69 -1.68 -3.15
C SER A 63 5.37 -0.92 -3.17
N LYS A 64 4.56 -1.03 -4.24
CA LYS A 64 3.25 -0.38 -4.38
C LYS A 64 2.09 -1.28 -3.96
N MET A 65 2.33 -2.58 -3.81
CA MET A 65 1.26 -3.54 -3.54
C MET A 65 0.56 -3.25 -2.20
N PRO A 66 -0.78 -3.31 -2.15
CA PRO A 66 -1.53 -3.05 -0.93
C PRO A 66 -1.42 -4.19 0.07
N LYS A 67 -1.63 -3.86 1.34
CA LYS A 67 -1.87 -4.85 2.41
C LYS A 67 -3.37 -5.03 2.58
N VAL A 68 -3.83 -6.27 2.56
CA VAL A 68 -5.23 -6.62 2.80
C VAL A 68 -5.47 -6.70 4.31
N VAL A 69 -6.45 -5.95 4.81
CA VAL A 69 -6.85 -5.96 6.22
C VAL A 69 -8.33 -6.28 6.33
N LYS A 70 -8.67 -7.26 7.18
CA LYS A 70 -10.06 -7.59 7.49
C LYS A 70 -10.61 -6.59 8.50
N ARG A 71 -11.71 -5.91 8.17
CA ARG A 71 -12.42 -5.02 9.09
C ARG A 71 -13.85 -5.51 9.34
N ARG A 72 -14.37 -5.20 10.53
CA ARG A 72 -15.75 -5.46 10.95
C ARG A 72 -16.46 -4.13 11.17
N ARG A 73 -17.54 -3.86 10.44
CA ARG A 73 -18.40 -2.69 10.67
C ARG A 73 -19.79 -3.15 11.15
N LYS A 74 -20.35 -2.44 12.12
CA LYS A 74 -21.76 -2.64 12.53
C LYS A 74 -22.66 -2.03 11.45
N VAL A 75 -23.57 -2.82 10.89
CA VAL A 75 -24.64 -2.33 10.03
C VAL A 75 -25.92 -2.31 10.87
N GLN A 76 -26.57 -1.14 10.97
CA GLN A 76 -27.93 -1.07 11.49
C GLN A 76 -28.88 -1.41 10.34
N ALA A 77 -29.67 -2.47 10.50
CA ALA A 77 -30.67 -2.85 9.51
C ALA A 77 -31.77 -1.79 9.45
N GLU A 78 -31.90 -1.10 8.32
CA GLU A 78 -32.95 -0.12 8.06
C GLU A 78 -34.17 -0.85 7.46
N GLY A 79 -35.06 -1.33 8.33
CA GLY A 79 -36.42 -1.69 7.95
C GLY A 79 -36.70 -3.17 7.66
N GLY A 80 -37.35 -3.84 8.63
CA GLY A 80 -38.11 -5.06 8.36
C GLY A 80 -38.11 -6.07 9.50
N ALA A 81 -39.06 -5.92 10.45
CA ALA A 81 -39.38 -6.86 11.52
C ALA A 81 -38.30 -7.11 12.59
N ALA A 82 -38.08 -6.11 13.44
CA ALA A 82 -37.63 -6.38 14.80
C ALA A 82 -38.77 -7.08 15.55
N THR A 83 -38.80 -8.42 15.52
CA THR A 83 -39.45 -9.19 16.58
C THR A 83 -38.74 -8.84 17.88
N LYS A 84 -39.51 -8.65 18.95
CA LYS A 84 -39.15 -7.98 20.22
C LYS A 84 -37.98 -8.63 21.01
N ASP A 85 -37.33 -9.63 20.43
CA ASP A 85 -36.40 -10.56 21.08
C ASP A 85 -35.04 -10.64 20.36
N THR A 86 -34.82 -9.88 19.27
CA THR A 86 -33.53 -9.90 18.55
C THR A 86 -33.20 -8.52 18.00
N ALA A 87 -32.50 -7.70 18.79
CA ALA A 87 -31.82 -6.51 18.29
C ALA A 87 -30.64 -6.94 17.40
N GLY A 88 -30.95 -7.41 16.19
CA GLY A 88 -29.99 -7.99 15.25
C GLY A 88 -29.03 -6.94 14.68
N VAL A 89 -27.91 -6.73 15.37
CA VAL A 89 -26.76 -6.04 14.77
C VAL A 89 -26.15 -7.00 13.74
N VAL A 90 -26.34 -6.70 12.45
CA VAL A 90 -25.67 -7.44 11.38
C VAL A 90 -24.25 -6.90 11.27
N TRP A 91 -23.27 -7.80 11.42
CA TRP A 91 -21.87 -7.48 11.23
C TRP A 91 -21.49 -7.84 9.79
N GLU A 92 -21.03 -6.87 9.03
CA GLU A 92 -20.57 -7.12 7.66
C GLU A 92 -19.03 -7.08 7.64
N GLU A 93 -18.44 -8.16 7.12
CA GLU A 93 -17.00 -8.32 6.96
C GLU A 93 -16.58 -7.70 5.63
N TYR A 94 -15.76 -6.65 5.69
CA TYR A 94 -15.23 -5.97 4.50
C TYR A 94 -13.70 -6.06 4.47
N PHE A 95 -13.16 -6.28 3.28
CA PHE A 95 -11.73 -6.20 3.02
C PHE A 95 -11.35 -4.74 2.73
N ASP A 96 -10.43 -4.21 3.53
CA ASP A 96 -9.85 -2.87 3.31
C ASP A 96 -8.44 -3.04 2.76
N TYR A 97 -8.13 -2.29 1.70
CA TYR A 97 -6.82 -2.26 1.08
C TYR A 97 -6.05 -1.06 1.61
N LEU A 98 -4.89 -1.31 2.22
CA LEU A 98 -3.99 -0.28 2.70
C LEU A 98 -2.79 -0.15 1.77
N PHE A 99 -2.73 0.94 1.01
CA PHE A 99 -1.60 1.17 0.12
C PHE A 99 -0.41 1.78 0.90
N PRO A 100 0.84 1.46 0.53
CA PRO A 100 2.03 1.99 1.20
C PRO A 100 2.15 3.52 1.15
N ASP A 101 1.68 4.14 0.07
CA ASP A 101 1.68 5.59 -0.12
C ASP A 101 0.63 6.33 0.75
N GLU A 102 -0.40 5.63 1.23
CA GLU A 102 -1.38 6.17 2.18
C GLU A 102 -0.86 6.11 3.64
N GLN A 103 0.01 5.14 3.96
CA GLN A 103 0.54 4.94 5.31
C GLN A 103 1.55 6.02 5.74
N GLY A 104 2.28 6.61 4.79
CA GLY A 104 3.27 7.65 5.04
C GLY A 104 2.68 9.00 5.49
N ALA A 105 1.37 9.20 5.34
CA ALA A 105 0.69 10.44 5.68
C ALA A 105 0.24 10.53 7.15
N LYS A 106 0.68 9.63 8.06
CA LYS A 106 0.36 9.71 9.48
C LYS A 106 1.25 10.74 10.19
N PRO A 107 0.75 11.93 10.58
CA PRO A 107 1.56 13.02 11.14
C PRO A 107 2.19 12.72 12.51
N GLY A 108 1.81 11.62 13.18
CA GLY A 108 2.30 11.28 14.53
C GLY A 108 3.70 10.65 14.62
N LEU A 109 4.26 10.13 13.52
CA LEU A 109 5.51 9.36 13.57
C LEU A 109 6.76 10.22 13.84
N LYS A 110 6.77 11.48 13.39
CA LYS A 110 7.89 12.40 13.63
C LYS A 110 8.04 12.78 15.10
N LEU A 111 6.93 12.97 15.82
CA LEU A 111 6.96 13.35 17.23
C LEU A 111 7.53 12.22 18.10
N LEU A 112 7.11 10.97 17.85
CA LEU A 112 7.64 9.78 18.52
C LEU A 112 9.12 9.58 18.24
N ALA A 113 9.57 9.80 16.99
CA ALA A 113 10.98 9.73 16.63
C ALA A 113 11.84 10.77 17.36
N MET A 114 11.34 12.02 17.49
CA MET A 114 12.04 13.09 18.23
C MET A 114 12.09 12.81 19.73
N ALA A 115 11.00 12.29 20.32
CA ALA A 115 10.97 11.89 21.73
C ALA A 115 11.97 10.76 22.03
N HIS A 116 12.07 9.76 21.15
CA HIS A 116 13.04 8.67 21.27
C HIS A 116 14.49 9.18 21.15
N ALA A 117 14.77 10.10 20.23
CA ALA A 117 16.08 10.73 20.10
C ALA A 117 16.48 11.55 21.34
N TRP A 118 15.52 12.25 21.97
CA TRP A 118 15.76 13.00 23.21
C TRP A 118 16.05 12.09 24.40
N ALA A 119 15.30 11.00 24.56
CA ALA A 119 15.56 10.00 25.59
C ALA A 119 16.96 9.38 25.47
N LYS A 120 17.39 9.02 24.25
CA LYS A 120 18.75 8.50 23.99
C LYS A 120 19.85 9.52 24.32
N LYS A 121 19.61 10.81 24.10
CA LYS A 121 20.55 11.88 24.48
C LYS A 121 20.68 12.01 26.00
N LYS A 122 19.59 11.88 26.76
CA LYS A 122 19.64 11.89 28.24
C LYS A 122 20.40 10.70 28.82
N VAL A 123 20.20 9.49 28.30
CA VAL A 123 20.95 8.30 28.75
C VAL A 123 22.45 8.46 28.45
N ARG A 124 22.81 8.99 27.28
CA ARG A 124 24.21 9.25 26.93
C ARG A 124 24.88 10.31 27.81
N VAL A 125 24.16 11.37 28.17
CA VAL A 125 24.69 12.43 29.06
C VAL A 125 24.80 11.91 30.51
N HIS A 126 23.86 11.09 30.96
CA HIS A 126 23.90 10.50 32.31
C HIS A 126 25.05 9.51 32.48
N LEU A 127 25.39 8.72 31.44
CA LEU A 127 26.55 7.82 31.48
C LEU A 127 27.89 8.55 31.50
N LEU A 128 28.00 9.71 30.84
CA LEU A 128 29.25 10.49 30.79
C LEU A 128 29.53 11.22 32.11
N CYS A 129 28.50 11.70 32.82
CA CYS A 129 28.69 12.35 34.13
C CYS A 129 29.09 11.39 35.27
N LEU A 130 28.89 10.08 35.12
CA LEU A 130 29.21 9.08 36.16
C LEU A 130 30.68 8.61 36.12
N CYS A 131 31.45 8.95 35.07
CA CYS A 131 32.87 8.59 34.98
C CYS A 131 33.85 9.68 35.47
N GLU A 132 33.40 10.91 35.70
CA GLU A 132 34.30 12.03 36.10
C GLU A 132 34.31 12.30 37.62
N ASN A 133 33.65 11.49 38.44
CA ASN A 133 33.66 11.62 39.92
C ASN A 133 34.05 10.31 40.64
N GLY A 134 34.90 9.48 40.03
CA GLY A 134 35.47 8.27 40.63
C GLY A 134 36.97 8.37 40.77
#